data_AF-A0A1M5NFV2-F1
#
_entry.id   AF-A0A1M5NFV2-F1
#
_cell.length_a   1.000
_cell.length_b   1.000
_cell.length_c   1.000
_cell.angle_alpha   90.00
_cell.angle_beta   90.00
_cell.angle_gamma   90.00
#
_symmetry.space_group_name_H-M   'P 1'
#
loop_
_entity.id
_entity.type
_entity.pdbx_description
1 polymer ?
#
loop_
_entity_poly.entity_id
_entity_poly.type
_entity_poly.pdbx_seq_one_letter_code
_entity_poly.pdbx_strand_id
1 'polypeptide(L)'
;MTEMTWTTMHIGGPIPASKIDDLLATIEDDFSEMAIGPDDENQVRDVANKNESLILQGQVNCGNPATVIDFCVENDLPFWLHFDAGYEWDSGIQIWKPGTHVEECSASAQGYEPTLNLKELRGRESSGEYLREVIDDLARFESDKVPPLTIKDGDGQGCCASCRAKGLAWDQPTETGYCYQCGAPLFDKPKEPDVQAAAEKARSLGVMLSGESIALVNEAANIVRNAAEIARLQKLNGKMLSTLDGIHAKMEAETLFKDRSAEWQTDLFNEIGCLIAEAKGEYVPETN
;
A
#
# COMPACT_ATOMS: atom_id res chain seq x y z
N MET A 1 12.05 32.83 4.85
CA MET A 1 13.25 32.01 4.55
C MET A 1 12.72 30.67 4.09
N THR A 2 13.20 30.18 2.95
CA THR A 2 12.90 28.81 2.51
C THR A 2 13.79 27.87 3.31
N GLU A 3 13.18 26.99 4.10
CA GLU A 3 13.91 25.93 4.79
C GLU A 3 13.71 24.67 3.95
N MET A 4 14.78 24.17 3.36
CA MET A 4 14.70 23.02 2.47
C MET A 4 14.84 21.75 3.30
N THR A 5 13.82 20.89 3.21
CA THR A 5 13.77 19.61 3.90
C THR A 5 13.78 18.50 2.86
N TRP A 6 14.63 17.50 3.09
CA TRP A 6 14.66 16.31 2.25
C TRP A 6 13.34 15.55 2.35
N THR A 7 12.73 15.29 1.20
CA THR A 7 11.36 14.79 1.11
C THR A 7 11.30 13.68 0.07
N THR A 8 10.63 12.58 0.44
CA THR A 8 10.33 11.46 -0.45
C THR A 8 8.83 11.32 -0.59
N MET A 9 8.32 11.25 -1.82
CA MET A 9 6.89 11.09 -2.10
C MET A 9 6.66 9.93 -3.07
N HIS A 10 5.65 9.12 -2.79
CA HIS A 10 5.15 8.07 -3.66
C HIS A 10 3.75 8.46 -4.13
N ILE A 11 3.54 8.51 -5.44
CA ILE A 11 2.26 8.83 -6.07
C ILE A 11 1.78 7.61 -6.84
N GLY A 12 0.52 7.24 -6.62
CA GLY A 12 -0.08 6.03 -7.16
C GLY A 12 -1.40 6.25 -7.85
N GLY A 13 -2.02 5.14 -8.26
CA GLY A 13 -3.37 5.13 -8.77
C GLY A 13 -3.51 5.63 -10.20
N PRO A 14 -4.75 5.89 -10.65
CA PRO A 14 -5.01 6.09 -12.06
C PRO A 14 -5.02 7.56 -12.49
N ILE A 15 -4.00 7.99 -13.23
CA ILE A 15 -3.88 9.35 -13.79
C ILE A 15 -4.42 9.42 -15.23
N PRO A 16 -5.25 10.43 -15.59
CA PRO A 16 -5.58 10.70 -17.00
C PRO A 16 -4.33 11.10 -17.79
N ALA A 17 -4.14 10.55 -19.00
CA ALA A 17 -3.00 10.91 -19.85
C ALA A 17 -2.88 12.43 -20.10
N SER A 18 -4.01 13.14 -20.19
CA SER A 18 -4.08 14.59 -20.38
C SER A 18 -3.60 15.41 -19.17
N LYS A 19 -3.35 14.77 -18.04
CA LYS A 19 -2.96 15.41 -16.77
C LYS A 19 -1.49 15.20 -16.42
N ILE A 20 -0.73 14.49 -17.25
CA ILE A 20 0.69 14.22 -16.97
C ILE A 20 1.52 15.52 -17.03
N ASP A 21 1.28 16.38 -18.01
CA ASP A 21 2.00 17.67 -18.10
C ASP A 21 1.69 18.57 -16.90
N ASP A 22 0.43 18.62 -16.46
CA ASP A 22 0.01 19.35 -15.26
C ASP A 22 0.73 18.80 -14.00
N LEU A 23 0.83 17.47 -13.87
CA LEU A 23 1.57 16.82 -12.77
C LEU A 23 3.04 17.24 -12.79
N LEU A 24 3.70 17.13 -13.94
CA LEU A 24 5.13 17.47 -14.07
C LEU A 24 5.40 18.92 -13.69
N ALA A 25 4.53 19.84 -14.10
CA ALA A 25 4.63 21.25 -13.72
C ALA A 25 4.54 21.45 -12.19
N THR A 26 3.60 20.77 -11.50
CA THR A 26 3.52 20.86 -10.03
C THR A 26 4.75 20.28 -9.32
N ILE A 27 5.35 19.21 -9.88
CA ILE A 27 6.58 18.63 -9.35
C ILE A 27 7.74 19.63 -9.45
N GLU A 28 7.90 20.29 -10.61
CA GLU A 28 8.95 21.30 -10.81
C GLU A 28 8.79 22.52 -9.87
N ASP A 29 7.54 22.90 -9.57
CA ASP A 29 7.24 24.04 -8.69
C ASP A 29 7.61 23.75 -7.21
N ASP A 30 7.36 22.53 -6.71
CA ASP A 30 7.56 22.18 -5.29
C ASP A 30 8.92 21.53 -4.98
N PHE A 31 9.48 20.73 -5.89
CA PHE A 31 10.71 19.98 -5.66
C PHE A 31 11.92 20.67 -6.29
N SER A 32 12.85 21.09 -5.44
CA SER A 32 14.18 21.56 -5.83
C SER A 32 15.23 20.46 -5.67
N GLU A 33 16.34 20.53 -6.42
CA GLU A 33 17.46 19.58 -6.33
C GLU A 33 17.02 18.10 -6.35
N MET A 34 16.10 17.77 -7.26
CA MET A 34 15.50 16.44 -7.36
C MET A 34 16.56 15.37 -7.65
N ALA A 35 16.63 14.34 -6.80
CA ALA A 35 17.51 13.20 -6.97
C ALA A 35 16.82 12.02 -7.65
N ILE A 36 15.51 11.85 -7.42
CA ILE A 36 14.67 10.86 -8.10
C ILE A 36 13.35 11.54 -8.48
N GLY A 37 12.94 11.39 -9.74
CA GLY A 37 11.64 11.82 -10.23
C GLY A 37 11.61 11.82 -11.76
N PRO A 38 10.44 12.00 -12.37
CA PRO A 38 10.30 12.04 -13.81
C PRO A 38 10.72 13.41 -14.38
N ASP A 39 11.51 13.42 -15.44
CA ASP A 39 11.84 14.66 -16.19
C ASP A 39 10.81 14.97 -17.29
N ASP A 40 10.09 13.95 -17.77
CA ASP A 40 9.17 14.07 -18.90
C ASP A 40 8.04 13.01 -18.87
N GLU A 41 7.06 13.18 -19.77
CA GLU A 41 5.91 12.29 -19.91
C GLU A 41 6.31 10.83 -20.19
N ASN A 42 7.40 10.59 -20.93
CA ASN A 42 7.83 9.22 -21.26
C ASN A 42 8.31 8.49 -20.00
N GLN A 43 9.01 9.19 -19.11
CA GLN A 43 9.44 8.60 -17.83
C GLN A 43 8.24 8.24 -16.95
N VAL A 44 7.20 9.08 -16.90
CA VAL A 44 5.94 8.77 -16.19
C VAL A 44 5.28 7.52 -16.79
N ARG A 45 5.23 7.43 -18.12
CA ARG A 45 4.71 6.26 -18.83
C ARG A 45 5.52 5.00 -18.55
N ASP A 46 6.83 5.11 -18.50
CA ASP A 46 7.72 3.98 -18.21
C ASP A 46 7.52 3.44 -16.80
N VAL A 47 7.34 4.31 -15.80
CA VAL A 47 6.99 3.90 -14.42
C VAL A 47 5.63 3.18 -14.40
N ALA A 48 4.61 3.75 -15.05
CA ALA A 48 3.29 3.13 -15.12
C ALA A 48 3.34 1.76 -15.83
N ASN A 49 4.13 1.62 -16.90
CA ASN A 49 4.31 0.37 -17.65
C ASN A 49 5.02 -0.72 -16.83
N LYS A 50 5.86 -0.33 -15.86
CA LYS A 50 6.51 -1.25 -14.91
C LYS A 50 5.59 -1.66 -13.76
N ASN A 51 4.38 -1.11 -13.69
CA ASN A 51 3.45 -1.32 -12.58
C ASN A 51 4.07 -0.94 -11.23
N GLU A 52 4.73 0.23 -11.21
CA GLU A 52 5.37 0.85 -10.04
C GLU A 52 4.64 2.15 -9.67
N SER A 53 4.77 2.60 -8.42
CA SER A 53 4.38 3.97 -8.01
C SER A 53 5.41 4.97 -8.52
N LEU A 54 4.97 6.20 -8.82
CA LEU A 54 5.91 7.29 -9.12
C LEU A 54 6.60 7.74 -7.83
N ILE A 55 7.93 7.74 -7.84
CA ILE A 55 8.75 8.13 -6.69
C ILE A 55 9.39 9.48 -6.97
N LEU A 56 9.23 10.42 -6.05
CA LEU A 56 9.87 11.72 -6.01
C LEU A 56 10.81 11.77 -4.80
N GLN A 57 12.03 12.26 -4.98
CA GLN A 57 12.99 12.52 -3.91
C GLN A 57 13.73 13.82 -4.20
N GLY A 58 13.67 14.77 -3.29
CA GLY A 58 14.34 16.06 -3.44
C GLY A 58 14.15 16.97 -2.23
N GLN A 59 14.54 18.22 -2.40
CA GLN A 59 14.43 19.28 -1.39
C GLN A 59 13.13 20.05 -1.57
N VAL A 60 12.29 20.07 -0.53
CA VAL A 60 10.99 20.74 -0.52
C VAL A 60 10.93 21.76 0.62
N ASN A 61 10.30 22.90 0.39
CA ASN A 61 10.16 23.94 1.41
C ASN A 61 9.33 23.43 2.61
N CYS A 62 9.95 23.38 3.78
CA CYS A 62 9.39 22.81 5.02
C CYS A 62 8.85 21.38 4.87
N GLY A 63 9.34 20.62 3.89
CA GLY A 63 8.88 19.25 3.61
C GLY A 63 7.45 19.14 3.07
N ASN A 64 6.82 20.25 2.68
CA ASN A 64 5.43 20.29 2.25
C ASN A 64 5.29 20.68 0.76
N PRO A 65 5.13 19.70 -0.15
CA PRO A 65 4.91 19.96 -1.58
C PRO A 65 3.42 20.23 -1.84
N ALA A 66 2.97 21.43 -1.44
CA ALA A 66 1.55 21.76 -1.39
C ALA A 66 0.85 21.67 -2.76
N THR A 67 1.51 22.08 -3.85
CA THR A 67 0.92 22.04 -5.20
C THR A 67 0.80 20.61 -5.72
N VAL A 68 1.78 19.74 -5.42
CA VAL A 68 1.71 18.31 -5.77
C VAL A 68 0.62 17.61 -4.95
N ILE A 69 0.50 17.94 -3.66
CA ILE A 69 -0.56 17.40 -2.79
C ILE A 69 -1.94 17.80 -3.33
N ASP A 70 -2.15 19.09 -3.61
CA ASP A 70 -3.41 19.61 -4.15
C ASP A 70 -3.76 18.91 -5.47
N PHE A 71 -2.78 18.78 -6.38
CA PHE A 71 -2.97 18.04 -7.63
C PHE A 71 -3.37 16.58 -7.41
N CYS A 72 -2.74 15.88 -6.46
CA CYS A 72 -3.06 14.50 -6.15
C CYS A 72 -4.49 14.36 -5.61
N VAL A 73 -4.91 15.25 -4.71
CA VAL A 73 -6.25 15.26 -4.13
C VAL A 73 -7.30 15.57 -5.21
N GLU A 74 -7.06 16.55 -6.07
CA GLU A 74 -7.98 16.95 -7.15
C GLU A 74 -8.18 15.85 -8.21
N ASN A 75 -7.19 14.98 -8.41
CA ASN A 75 -7.18 13.95 -9.46
C ASN A 75 -7.32 12.52 -8.91
N ASP A 76 -7.73 12.36 -7.64
CA ASP A 76 -7.91 11.06 -6.99
C ASP A 76 -6.65 10.16 -7.03
N LEU A 77 -5.47 10.77 -6.91
CA LEU A 77 -4.18 10.07 -6.88
C LEU A 77 -3.74 9.82 -5.43
N PRO A 78 -3.84 8.58 -4.91
CA PRO A 78 -3.33 8.28 -3.58
C PRO A 78 -1.82 8.55 -3.50
N PHE A 79 -1.38 9.05 -2.35
CA PHE A 79 0.03 9.32 -2.11
C PHE A 79 0.47 8.91 -0.71
N TRP A 80 1.77 8.75 -0.59
CA TRP A 80 2.51 8.66 0.66
C TRP A 80 3.67 9.65 0.56
N LEU A 81 3.94 10.39 1.63
CA LEU A 81 4.93 11.45 1.69
C LEU A 81 5.70 11.30 2.99
N HIS A 82 7.02 11.40 2.94
CA HIS A 82 7.89 11.46 4.09
C HIS A 82 8.79 12.67 4.00
N PHE A 83 8.95 13.40 5.10
CA PHE A 83 9.91 14.49 5.23
C PHE A 83 10.85 14.26 6.42
N ASP A 84 12.14 14.50 6.22
CA ASP A 84 13.16 14.38 7.26
C ASP A 84 13.00 15.48 8.32
N ALA A 85 13.52 15.23 9.52
CA ALA A 85 13.59 16.25 10.56
C ALA A 85 14.59 17.35 10.15
N GLY A 86 14.16 18.60 10.31
CA GLY A 86 14.99 19.79 10.17
C GLY A 86 15.49 20.30 11.52
N TYR A 87 16.10 21.49 11.53
CA TYR A 87 16.57 22.11 12.78
C TYR A 87 15.41 22.45 13.73
N GLU A 88 14.33 22.99 13.16
CA GLU A 88 13.13 23.44 13.90
C GLU A 88 11.90 22.57 13.62
N TRP A 89 12.03 21.54 12.77
CA TRP A 89 10.91 20.74 12.27
C TRP A 89 11.09 19.26 12.60
N ASP A 90 10.04 18.63 13.10
CA ASP A 90 9.99 17.19 13.30
C ASP A 90 9.91 16.46 11.94
N SER A 91 10.33 15.19 11.90
CA SER A 91 10.08 14.32 10.74
C SER A 91 8.64 13.83 10.76
N GLY A 92 8.11 13.44 9.60
CA GLY A 92 6.76 12.93 9.54
C GLY A 92 6.43 12.20 8.26
N ILE A 93 5.30 11.50 8.29
CA ILE A 93 4.72 10.82 7.15
C ILE A 93 3.30 11.33 6.95
N GLN A 94 2.96 11.75 5.73
CA GLN A 94 1.59 12.04 5.33
C GLN A 94 1.10 11.00 4.33
N ILE A 95 -0.14 10.56 4.49
CA ILE A 95 -0.80 9.65 3.55
C ILE A 95 -2.15 10.22 3.12
N TRP A 96 -2.53 9.89 1.89
CA TRP A 96 -3.85 10.22 1.39
C TRP A 96 -4.37 9.16 0.43
N LYS A 97 -5.68 8.94 0.46
CA LYS A 97 -6.39 8.12 -0.52
C LYS A 97 -7.74 8.78 -0.87
N PRO A 98 -8.31 8.47 -2.05
CA PRO A 98 -9.60 9.01 -2.45
C PRO A 98 -10.68 8.78 -1.39
N GLY A 99 -11.40 9.86 -1.06
CA GLY A 99 -12.48 9.84 -0.07
C GLY A 99 -12.05 9.94 1.39
N THR A 100 -10.77 10.15 1.69
CA THR A 100 -10.29 10.46 3.06
C THR A 100 -9.72 11.86 3.18
N HIS A 101 -9.46 12.29 4.41
CA HIS A 101 -8.63 13.45 4.68
C HIS A 101 -7.15 13.04 4.60
N VAL A 102 -6.26 14.02 4.48
CA VAL A 102 -4.81 13.79 4.62
C VAL A 102 -4.55 13.44 6.08
N GLU A 103 -3.93 12.28 6.31
CA GLU A 103 -3.56 11.79 7.63
C GLU A 103 -2.05 11.97 7.82
N GLU A 104 -1.62 12.28 9.03
CA GLU A 104 -0.20 12.51 9.36
C GLU A 104 0.24 11.66 10.55
N CYS A 105 1.41 11.04 10.41
CA CYS A 105 2.18 10.43 11.48
C CYS A 105 3.34 11.36 11.81
N SER A 106 3.31 11.97 13.00
CA SER A 106 4.25 13.01 13.44
C SER A 106 5.66 12.51 13.79
N ALA A 107 5.99 11.25 13.50
CA ALA A 107 7.31 10.70 13.80
C ALA A 107 7.71 9.59 12.83
N SER A 108 8.85 9.79 12.16
CA SER A 108 9.50 8.76 11.34
C SER A 108 10.99 8.65 11.66
N ALA A 109 11.54 7.44 11.53
CA ALA A 109 12.96 7.17 11.69
C ALA A 109 13.72 7.23 10.36
N GLN A 110 15.06 7.21 10.45
CA GLN A 110 15.92 6.96 9.29
C GLN A 110 15.49 5.64 8.61
N GLY A 111 15.30 5.69 7.30
CA GLY A 111 14.73 4.55 6.54
C GLY A 111 13.23 4.66 6.27
N TYR A 112 12.61 5.78 6.64
CA TYR A 112 11.22 6.09 6.34
C TYR A 112 10.19 5.21 7.06
N GLU A 113 10.59 4.63 8.19
CA GLU A 113 9.73 3.78 8.99
C GLU A 113 8.86 4.63 9.93
N PRO A 114 7.54 4.38 10.00
CA PRO A 114 6.68 5.06 10.94
C PRO A 114 7.08 4.67 12.36
N THR A 115 7.27 5.66 13.23
CA THR A 115 7.68 5.44 14.61
C THR A 115 6.72 6.09 15.58
N LEU A 116 6.81 5.67 16.83
CA LEU A 116 5.97 6.17 17.90
C LEU A 116 6.82 6.31 19.15
N ASN A 117 6.76 7.47 19.81
CA ASN A 117 7.55 7.70 21.00
C ASN A 117 6.89 7.06 22.24
N LEU A 118 7.67 6.81 23.30
CA LEU A 118 7.16 6.16 24.51
C LEU A 118 6.01 6.92 25.19
N LYS A 119 5.92 8.25 25.01
CA LYS A 119 4.85 9.07 25.58
C LYS A 119 3.53 8.81 24.84
N GLU A 120 3.55 8.74 23.52
CA GLU A 120 2.41 8.37 22.69
C GLU A 120 1.95 6.94 22.99
N LEU A 121 2.89 6.00 23.15
CA LEU A 121 2.55 4.60 23.41
C LEU A 121 1.80 4.45 24.73
N ARG A 122 2.29 5.10 25.78
CA ARG A 122 1.61 5.17 27.08
C ARG A 122 0.25 5.87 27.00
N GLY A 123 0.13 6.87 26.13
CA GLY A 123 -1.15 7.55 25.87
C GLY A 123 -2.20 6.60 25.28
N ARG A 124 -1.81 5.81 24.27
CA ARG A 124 -2.68 4.80 23.64
C ARG A 124 -3.04 3.68 24.60
N GLU A 125 -2.05 3.16 25.35
CA GLU A 125 -2.28 2.19 26.43
C GLU A 125 -3.30 2.72 27.45
N SER A 126 -3.12 3.96 27.92
CA SER A 126 -4.05 4.57 28.89
C SER A 126 -5.46 4.80 28.34
N SER A 127 -5.60 4.86 27.02
CA SER A 127 -6.88 4.97 26.32
C SER A 127 -7.55 3.61 26.06
N GLY A 128 -6.88 2.51 26.42
CA GLY A 128 -7.35 1.14 26.24
C GLY A 128 -7.07 0.56 24.86
N GLU A 129 -6.26 1.20 24.02
CA GLU A 129 -5.84 0.63 22.74
C GLU A 129 -4.93 -0.57 22.96
N TYR A 130 -5.16 -1.64 22.20
CA TYR A 130 -4.32 -2.83 22.20
C TYR A 130 -3.07 -2.61 21.34
N LEU A 131 -1.96 -3.23 21.71
CA LEU A 131 -0.71 -3.16 20.91
C LEU A 131 -0.92 -3.53 19.43
N ARG A 132 -1.80 -4.48 19.15
CA ARG A 132 -2.16 -4.84 17.76
C ARG A 132 -2.76 -3.67 17.00
N GLU A 133 -3.63 -2.87 17.61
CA GLU A 133 -4.24 -1.71 16.97
C GLU A 133 -3.19 -0.63 16.67
N VAL A 134 -2.21 -0.47 17.57
CA VAL A 134 -1.07 0.44 17.35
C VAL A 134 -0.20 -0.02 16.18
N ILE A 135 0.08 -1.33 16.08
CA ILE A 135 0.84 -1.91 14.96
C ILE A 135 0.05 -1.76 13.65
N ASP A 136 -1.23 -2.11 13.66
CA ASP A 136 -2.11 -2.02 12.50
C ASP A 136 -2.22 -0.55 12.02
N ASP A 137 -2.18 0.42 12.94
CA ASP A 137 -2.17 1.85 12.65
C ASP A 137 -0.86 2.33 12.01
N LEU A 138 0.30 1.97 12.59
CA LEU A 138 1.61 2.29 12.02
C LEU A 138 1.79 1.67 10.63
N ALA A 139 1.32 0.44 10.43
CA ALA A 139 1.39 -0.25 9.12
C ALA A 139 0.64 0.48 8.00
N ARG A 140 -0.29 1.40 8.32
CA ARG A 140 -0.99 2.23 7.31
C ARG A 140 -0.06 3.27 6.68
N PHE A 141 0.98 3.66 7.40
CA PHE A 141 1.99 4.64 6.99
C PHE A 141 3.20 3.99 6.30
N GLU A 142 3.11 2.72 5.89
CA GLU A 142 4.14 2.08 5.07
C GLU A 142 4.01 2.52 3.60
N SER A 143 5.13 2.83 2.94
CA SER A 143 5.14 3.34 1.56
C SER A 143 4.68 2.32 0.51
N ASP A 144 4.81 1.02 0.81
CA ASP A 144 4.38 -0.09 -0.06
C ASP A 144 2.85 -0.18 -0.21
N LYS A 145 2.10 0.63 0.55
CA LYS A 145 0.63 0.72 0.48
C LYS A 145 0.15 1.65 -0.65
N VAL A 146 1.02 2.44 -1.26
CA VAL A 146 0.66 3.25 -2.43
C VAL A 146 0.49 2.32 -3.64
N PRO A 147 -0.68 2.28 -4.28
CA PRO A 147 -0.89 1.42 -5.44
C PRO A 147 -0.01 1.89 -6.62
N PRO A 148 0.33 1.01 -7.57
CA PRO A 148 1.02 1.40 -8.79
C PRO A 148 0.33 2.55 -9.54
N LEU A 149 1.13 3.39 -10.19
CA LEU A 149 0.61 4.39 -11.11
C LEU A 149 0.09 3.70 -12.37
N THR A 150 -1.09 4.10 -12.83
CA THR A 150 -1.68 3.60 -14.09
C THR A 150 -2.14 4.79 -14.92
N ILE A 151 -1.94 4.72 -16.24
CA ILE A 151 -2.35 5.81 -17.14
C ILE A 151 -3.67 5.42 -17.80
N LYS A 152 -4.67 6.29 -17.67
CA LYS A 152 -5.96 6.16 -18.34
C LYS A 152 -5.91 6.89 -19.68
N ASP A 153 -6.14 6.16 -20.77
CA ASP A 153 -6.26 6.73 -22.12
C ASP A 153 -7.59 7.48 -22.28
N GLY A 154 -7.54 8.75 -21.87
CA GLY A 154 -8.66 9.69 -21.87
C GLY A 154 -9.23 9.89 -20.46
N ASP A 155 -9.56 11.14 -20.21
CA ASP A 155 -10.25 11.78 -19.09
C ASP A 155 -11.68 11.25 -18.84
N GLY A 156 -12.01 10.04 -19.30
CA GLY A 156 -13.36 9.48 -19.21
C GLY A 156 -14.41 10.24 -20.05
N GLN A 157 -14.05 11.37 -20.68
CA GLN A 157 -14.92 12.18 -21.54
C GLN A 157 -15.00 11.63 -22.99
N GLY A 158 -14.96 10.30 -23.15
CA GLY A 158 -15.15 9.64 -24.44
C GLY A 158 -16.48 8.90 -24.50
N CYS A 159 -17.45 9.38 -25.29
CA CYS A 159 -18.61 8.57 -25.70
C CYS A 159 -18.08 7.29 -26.35
N CYS A 160 -18.72 6.14 -26.06
CA CYS A 160 -18.50 4.77 -26.58
C CYS A 160 -17.36 4.58 -27.60
N ALA A 161 -16.57 3.49 -27.54
CA ALA A 161 -15.49 3.20 -28.52
C ALA A 161 -15.92 3.39 -30.00
N SER A 162 -17.20 3.15 -30.32
CA SER A 162 -17.81 3.44 -31.63
C SER A 162 -17.91 4.92 -32.02
N CYS A 163 -18.13 5.85 -31.07
CA CYS A 163 -18.17 7.30 -31.34
C CYS A 163 -16.77 7.89 -31.46
N ARG A 164 -15.81 7.38 -30.66
CA ARG A 164 -14.40 7.75 -30.76
C ARG A 164 -13.83 7.46 -32.16
N ALA A 165 -14.19 6.31 -32.75
CA ALA A 165 -13.80 5.95 -34.12
C ALA A 165 -14.41 6.85 -35.22
N LYS A 166 -15.44 7.65 -34.89
CA LYS A 166 -16.16 8.51 -35.83
C LYS A 166 -15.85 10.00 -35.67
N GLY A 167 -14.97 10.37 -34.73
CA GLY A 167 -14.57 11.78 -34.51
C GLY A 167 -15.71 12.68 -34.05
N LEU A 168 -16.71 12.13 -33.37
CA LEU A 168 -17.88 12.91 -32.91
C LEU A 168 -17.58 13.58 -31.55
N ALA A 169 -17.84 14.89 -31.48
CA ALA A 169 -17.74 15.68 -30.25
C ALA A 169 -18.97 15.49 -29.33
N TRP A 170 -18.77 15.74 -28.04
CA TRP A 170 -19.71 15.43 -26.96
C TRP A 170 -20.98 16.31 -26.96
N ASP A 171 -22.13 15.66 -26.74
CA ASP A 171 -23.31 16.22 -26.09
C ASP A 171 -23.63 15.34 -24.86
N GLN A 172 -24.05 15.94 -23.75
CA GLN A 172 -24.08 15.38 -22.37
C GLN A 172 -24.57 13.92 -22.20
N PRO A 173 -24.09 13.18 -21.17
CA PRO A 173 -24.48 11.80 -20.91
C PRO A 173 -25.89 11.76 -20.35
N THR A 174 -26.66 10.76 -20.76
CA THR A 174 -27.98 10.50 -20.20
C THR A 174 -27.88 9.57 -18.99
N GLU A 175 -28.81 9.69 -18.04
CA GLU A 175 -28.97 8.80 -16.89
C GLU A 175 -29.15 7.31 -17.26
N THR A 176 -29.30 6.98 -18.54
CA THR A 176 -29.67 5.65 -19.03
C THR A 176 -28.51 4.68 -19.23
N GLY A 177 -27.25 5.13 -19.17
CA GLY A 177 -26.08 4.26 -19.37
C GLY A 177 -25.79 3.90 -20.84
N TYR A 178 -26.38 4.61 -21.80
CA TYR A 178 -26.16 4.45 -23.24
C TYR A 178 -25.66 5.76 -23.88
N CYS A 179 -24.75 5.67 -24.87
CA CYS A 179 -24.27 6.83 -25.63
C CYS A 179 -25.34 7.31 -26.62
N TYR A 180 -25.70 8.60 -26.59
CA TYR A 180 -26.84 9.17 -27.33
C TYR A 180 -26.70 9.08 -28.87
N GLN A 181 -25.47 9.19 -29.38
CA GLN A 181 -25.20 9.13 -30.82
C GLN A 181 -25.17 7.71 -31.39
N CYS A 182 -24.70 6.73 -30.61
CA CYS A 182 -24.47 5.36 -31.10
C CYS A 182 -25.46 4.33 -30.53
N GLY A 183 -26.17 4.65 -29.44
CA GLY A 183 -27.01 3.73 -28.69
C GLY A 183 -26.25 2.59 -27.98
N ALA A 184 -24.91 2.61 -28.00
CA ALA A 184 -24.12 1.57 -27.36
C ALA A 184 -24.06 1.77 -25.84
N PRO A 185 -24.07 0.67 -25.05
CA PRO A 185 -23.86 0.75 -23.61
C PRO A 185 -22.49 1.36 -23.30
N LEU A 186 -22.44 2.27 -22.31
CA LEU A 186 -21.22 2.98 -21.92
C LEU A 186 -20.27 2.13 -21.07
N PHE A 187 -20.74 1.00 -20.54
CA PHE A 187 -19.96 0.10 -19.71
C PHE A 187 -19.95 -1.31 -20.32
N ASP A 188 -18.76 -1.85 -20.57
CA ASP A 188 -18.60 -3.28 -20.79
C ASP A 188 -18.93 -3.99 -19.48
N LYS A 189 -19.88 -4.92 -19.51
CA LYS A 189 -20.10 -5.82 -18.37
C LYS A 189 -18.75 -6.49 -18.05
N PRO A 190 -18.30 -6.50 -16.78
CA PRO A 190 -17.05 -7.16 -16.43
C PRO A 190 -17.10 -8.61 -16.91
N LYS A 191 -16.17 -8.98 -17.79
CA LYS A 191 -15.92 -10.37 -18.14
C LYS A 191 -15.23 -11.00 -16.92
N GLU A 192 -15.99 -11.57 -16.00
CA GLU A 192 -15.44 -12.44 -14.95
C GLU A 192 -14.84 -13.69 -15.60
N PRO A 193 -13.49 -13.84 -15.65
CA PRO A 193 -12.88 -14.89 -16.48
C PRO A 193 -13.13 -16.30 -15.95
N ASP A 194 -13.38 -16.46 -14.65
CA ASP A 194 -13.54 -17.78 -14.02
C ASP A 194 -15.00 -18.24 -13.88
N VAL A 195 -15.95 -17.32 -13.79
CA VAL A 195 -17.37 -17.67 -13.65
C VAL A 195 -17.93 -18.18 -14.98
N GLN A 196 -17.47 -17.62 -16.10
CA GLN A 196 -17.90 -18.05 -17.43
C GLN A 196 -17.36 -19.44 -17.76
N ALA A 197 -16.09 -19.72 -17.43
CA ALA A 197 -15.48 -21.04 -17.63
C ALA A 197 -16.09 -22.12 -16.71
N ALA A 198 -16.37 -21.78 -15.43
CA ALA A 198 -17.04 -22.70 -14.50
C ALA A 198 -18.50 -22.96 -14.90
N ALA A 199 -19.23 -21.93 -15.35
CA ALA A 199 -20.60 -22.07 -15.84
C ALA A 199 -20.66 -22.85 -17.16
N GLU A 200 -19.70 -22.67 -18.07
CA GLU A 200 -19.59 -23.44 -19.31
C GLU A 200 -19.25 -24.91 -19.05
N LYS A 201 -18.39 -25.20 -18.07
CA LYS A 201 -18.10 -26.57 -17.64
C LYS A 201 -19.27 -27.24 -16.92
N ALA A 202 -20.04 -26.50 -16.12
CA ALA A 202 -21.27 -27.01 -15.50
C ALA A 202 -22.36 -27.29 -16.54
N ARG A 203 -22.50 -26.41 -17.55
CA ARG A 203 -23.40 -26.60 -18.68
C ARG A 203 -23.01 -27.78 -19.57
N SER A 204 -21.71 -27.98 -19.82
CA SER A 204 -21.23 -29.14 -20.59
C SER A 204 -21.45 -30.48 -19.87
N LEU A 205 -21.63 -30.45 -18.55
CA LEU A 205 -22.04 -31.59 -17.71
C LEU A 205 -23.56 -31.70 -17.52
N GLY A 206 -24.36 -30.84 -18.17
CA GLY A 206 -25.83 -30.87 -18.09
C GLY A 206 -26.42 -30.34 -16.77
N VAL A 207 -25.62 -29.65 -15.95
CA VAL A 207 -26.06 -29.13 -14.66
C VAL A 207 -26.59 -27.71 -14.83
N MET A 208 -27.91 -27.52 -14.68
CA MET A 208 -28.50 -26.19 -14.53
C MET A 208 -28.37 -25.75 -13.07
N LEU A 209 -27.42 -24.85 -12.79
CA LEU A 209 -27.31 -24.20 -11.49
C LEU A 209 -28.25 -22.99 -11.44
N SER A 210 -29.07 -22.91 -10.39
CA SER A 210 -29.85 -21.71 -10.10
C SER A 210 -28.90 -20.58 -9.64
N GLY A 211 -29.37 -19.33 -9.68
CA GLY A 211 -28.58 -18.18 -9.19
C GLY A 211 -28.09 -18.34 -7.75
N GLU A 212 -28.91 -18.95 -6.88
CA GLU A 212 -28.53 -19.26 -5.49
C GLU A 212 -27.45 -20.35 -5.41
N SER A 213 -27.48 -21.34 -6.32
CA SER A 213 -26.46 -22.40 -6.36
C SER A 213 -25.10 -21.85 -6.82
N ILE A 214 -25.09 -20.84 -7.69
CA ILE A 214 -23.85 -20.16 -8.12
C ILE A 214 -23.25 -19.36 -6.97
N ALA A 215 -24.08 -18.66 -6.18
CA ALA A 215 -23.62 -17.91 -5.02
C ALA A 215 -22.95 -18.81 -3.97
N LEU A 216 -23.56 -19.97 -3.66
CA LEU A 216 -22.99 -20.96 -2.73
C LEU A 216 -21.66 -21.56 -3.23
N VAL A 217 -21.54 -21.80 -4.54
CA VAL A 217 -20.28 -22.29 -5.13
C VAL A 217 -19.17 -21.24 -5.01
N ASN A 218 -19.50 -19.96 -5.21
CA ASN A 218 -18.54 -18.86 -5.06
C ASN A 218 -18.09 -18.69 -3.60
N GLU A 219 -19.02 -18.80 -2.65
CA GLU A 219 -18.70 -18.74 -1.22
C GLU A 219 -17.79 -19.91 -0.80
N ALA A 220 -18.08 -21.13 -1.26
CA ALA A 220 -17.23 -22.30 -1.01
C ALA A 220 -15.83 -22.14 -1.65
N ALA A 221 -15.74 -21.59 -2.85
CA ALA A 221 -14.46 -21.33 -3.51
C ALA A 221 -13.61 -20.30 -2.73
N ASN A 222 -14.24 -19.25 -2.19
CA ASN A 222 -13.57 -18.28 -1.34
C ASN A 222 -13.10 -18.90 -0.02
N ILE A 223 -13.89 -19.77 0.62
CA ILE A 223 -13.48 -20.50 1.83
C ILE A 223 -12.25 -21.38 1.55
N VAL A 224 -12.24 -22.12 0.43
CA VAL A 224 -11.09 -22.96 0.05
C VAL A 224 -9.85 -22.11 -0.23
N ARG A 225 -10.00 -20.95 -0.89
CA ARG A 225 -8.89 -20.02 -1.15
C ARG A 225 -8.30 -19.48 0.17
N ASN A 226 -9.17 -19.09 1.10
CA ASN A 226 -8.75 -18.61 2.42
C ASN A 226 -8.07 -19.71 3.24
N ALA A 227 -8.56 -20.95 3.19
CA ALA A 227 -7.93 -22.09 3.85
C ALA A 227 -6.54 -22.41 3.28
N ALA A 228 -6.37 -22.30 1.96
CA ALA A 228 -5.07 -22.48 1.32
C ALA A 228 -4.06 -21.40 1.72
N GLU A 229 -4.51 -20.15 1.85
CA GLU A 229 -3.67 -19.04 2.30
C GLU A 229 -3.28 -19.19 3.77
N ILE A 230 -4.21 -19.59 4.64
CA ILE A 230 -3.92 -19.90 6.05
C ILE A 230 -2.87 -21.02 6.16
N ALA A 231 -2.99 -22.08 5.36
CA ALA A 231 -1.99 -23.17 5.34
C ALA A 231 -0.61 -22.69 4.85
N ARG A 232 -0.57 -21.77 3.87
CA ARG A 232 0.66 -21.14 3.40
C ARG A 232 1.32 -20.31 4.50
N LEU A 233 0.55 -19.48 5.21
CA LEU A 233 1.03 -18.65 6.31
C LEU A 233 1.55 -19.51 7.48
N GLN A 234 0.85 -20.59 7.84
CA GLN A 234 1.33 -21.55 8.84
C GLN A 234 2.68 -22.19 8.45
N LYS A 235 2.85 -22.55 7.17
CA LYS A 235 4.11 -23.10 6.67
C LYS A 235 5.24 -22.06 6.69
N LEU A 236 4.94 -20.79 6.42
CA LEU A 236 5.90 -19.70 6.48
C LEU A 236 6.35 -19.45 7.93
N ASN A 237 5.39 -19.43 8.86
CA ASN A 237 5.65 -19.27 10.29
C ASN A 237 6.57 -20.40 10.82
N GLY A 238 6.30 -21.66 10.45
CA GLY A 238 7.16 -22.78 10.83
C GLY A 238 8.60 -22.66 10.32
N LYS A 239 8.81 -22.09 9.11
CA LYS A 239 10.15 -21.83 8.57
C LYS A 239 10.88 -20.70 9.32
N MET A 240 10.18 -19.62 9.66
CA MET A 240 10.73 -18.54 10.47
C MET A 240 11.17 -19.05 11.85
N LEU A 241 10.31 -19.80 12.54
CA LEU A 241 10.63 -20.38 13.85
C LEU A 241 11.86 -21.31 13.78
N SER A 242 11.95 -22.17 12.77
CA SER A 242 13.13 -23.02 12.56
C SER A 242 14.41 -22.22 12.26
N THR A 243 14.29 -21.04 11.65
CA THR A 243 15.43 -20.16 11.36
C THR A 243 15.90 -19.46 12.63
N LEU A 244 14.97 -18.98 13.45
CA LEU A 244 15.23 -18.40 14.77
C LEU A 244 15.91 -19.41 15.70
N ASP A 245 15.45 -20.67 15.74
CA ASP A 245 16.13 -21.75 16.46
C ASP A 245 17.58 -21.92 16.01
N GLY A 246 17.83 -21.88 14.71
CA GLY A 246 19.17 -22.01 14.14
C GLY A 246 20.09 -20.84 14.49
N ILE A 247 19.54 -19.62 14.57
CA ILE A 247 20.27 -18.42 15.01
C ILE A 247 20.58 -18.53 16.52
N HIS A 248 19.57 -18.87 17.33
CA HIS A 248 19.71 -19.03 18.78
C HIS A 248 20.77 -20.08 19.13
N ALA A 249 20.73 -21.26 18.48
CA ALA A 249 21.73 -22.32 18.69
C ALA A 249 23.16 -21.89 18.30
N LYS A 250 23.32 -21.07 17.25
CA LYS A 250 24.64 -20.50 16.89
C LYS A 250 25.12 -19.50 17.93
N MET A 251 24.23 -18.63 18.41
CA MET A 251 24.54 -17.69 19.49
C MET A 251 24.96 -18.43 20.76
N GLU A 252 24.28 -19.52 21.13
CA GLU A 252 24.63 -20.37 22.27
C GLU A 252 26.03 -20.97 22.12
N ALA A 253 26.32 -21.51 20.92
CA ALA A 253 27.62 -22.07 20.63
C ALA A 253 28.73 -21.01 20.72
N GLU A 254 28.51 -19.80 20.22
CA GLU A 254 29.51 -18.72 20.25
C GLU A 254 29.71 -18.11 21.65
N THR A 255 28.65 -17.97 22.44
CA THR A 255 28.70 -17.46 23.83
C THR A 255 29.31 -18.47 24.81
N LEU A 256 29.21 -19.78 24.53
CA LEU A 256 29.91 -20.82 25.30
C LEU A 256 31.45 -20.73 25.19
N PHE A 257 31.99 -20.07 24.16
CA PHE A 257 33.44 -19.98 23.92
C PHE A 257 34.09 -18.64 24.31
N LYS A 258 33.33 -17.62 24.72
CA LYS A 258 33.88 -16.32 25.12
C LYS A 258 33.31 -15.88 26.47
N ASP A 259 34.22 -15.88 27.45
CA ASP A 259 34.17 -15.16 28.73
C ASP A 259 32.78 -14.70 29.21
N ARG A 260 32.14 -15.53 30.05
CA ARG A 260 30.79 -15.30 30.65
C ARG A 260 30.73 -14.12 31.65
N SER A 261 31.64 -13.17 31.59
CA SER A 261 31.75 -12.08 32.56
C SER A 261 30.73 -10.96 32.35
N ALA A 262 29.97 -10.97 31.25
CA ALA A 262 28.94 -9.99 30.93
C ALA A 262 27.53 -10.54 31.23
N GLU A 263 27.00 -10.22 32.41
CA GLU A 263 25.66 -10.60 32.89
C GLU A 263 24.55 -10.24 31.89
N TRP A 264 24.64 -9.07 31.26
CA TRP A 264 23.67 -8.60 30.26
C TRP A 264 23.57 -9.48 28.99
N GLN A 265 24.63 -10.19 28.63
CA GLN A 265 24.59 -11.10 27.46
C GLN A 265 23.80 -12.37 27.76
N THR A 266 23.79 -12.79 29.03
CA THR A 266 23.02 -13.94 29.48
C THR A 266 21.53 -13.61 29.56
N ASP A 267 21.19 -12.40 30.01
CA ASP A 267 19.80 -11.94 30.11
C ASP A 267 19.15 -11.79 28.73
N LEU A 268 19.83 -11.12 27.78
CA LEU A 268 19.33 -10.97 26.40
C LEU A 268 19.15 -12.33 25.71
N PHE A 269 20.06 -13.28 25.96
CA PHE A 269 19.97 -14.63 25.39
C PHE A 269 18.75 -15.39 25.94
N ASN A 270 18.53 -15.33 27.26
CA ASN A 270 17.37 -15.95 27.89
C ASN A 270 16.05 -15.33 27.40
N GLU A 271 16.01 -14.01 27.21
CA GLU A 271 14.83 -13.30 26.71
C GLU A 271 14.48 -13.72 25.27
N ILE A 272 15.47 -13.84 24.37
CA ILE A 272 15.26 -14.35 23.01
C ILE A 272 14.74 -15.81 23.05
N GLY A 273 15.31 -16.65 23.91
CA GLY A 273 14.85 -18.03 24.08
C GLY A 273 13.39 -18.12 24.55
N CYS A 274 12.98 -17.28 25.49
CA CYS A 274 11.60 -17.19 25.97
C CYS A 274 10.63 -16.75 24.86
N LEU A 275 10.97 -15.72 24.08
CA LEU A 275 10.14 -15.25 22.97
C LEU A 275 9.96 -16.32 21.87
N ILE A 276 11.00 -17.10 21.58
CA ILE A 276 10.92 -18.22 20.64
C ILE A 276 9.99 -19.33 21.19
N ALA A 277 10.11 -19.66 22.48
CA ALA A 277 9.28 -20.68 23.12
C ALA A 277 7.80 -20.25 23.22
N GLU A 278 7.52 -18.97 23.48
CA GLU A 278 6.17 -18.40 23.46
C GLU A 278 5.57 -18.44 22.06
N ALA A 279 6.32 -18.06 21.03
CA ALA A 279 5.86 -18.11 19.64
C ALA A 279 5.56 -19.54 19.15
N LYS A 280 6.17 -20.56 19.77
CA LYS A 280 5.86 -21.98 19.56
C LYS A 280 4.68 -22.50 20.39
N GLY A 281 4.21 -21.73 21.37
CA GLY A 281 3.23 -22.17 22.36
C GLY A 281 3.80 -23.18 23.36
N GLU A 282 5.13 -23.25 23.50
CA GLU A 282 5.84 -24.13 24.44
C GLU A 282 6.05 -23.48 25.82
N TYR A 283 5.93 -22.15 25.88
CA TYR A 283 6.03 -21.37 27.11
C TYR A 283 4.65 -20.80 27.50
N VAL A 284 4.20 -21.11 28.71
CA VAL A 284 3.05 -20.46 29.35
C VAL A 284 3.61 -19.70 30.54
N PRO A 285 3.68 -18.35 30.51
CA PRO A 285 4.19 -17.60 31.64
C PRO A 285 3.36 -17.92 32.88
N GLU A 286 4.02 -18.25 33.99
CA GLU A 286 3.34 -18.43 35.27
C GLU A 286 2.66 -17.11 35.63
N THR A 287 1.34 -17.12 35.63
CA THR A 287 0.52 -15.98 36.07
C THR A 287 0.61 -15.92 37.58
N ASN A 288 1.49 -15.04 38.08
CA ASN A 288 1.49 -14.62 39.50
C ASN A 288 0.40 -13.58 39.76
#